data_AF-A0A939GNH7-F1
#
_entry.id   AF-A0A939GNH7-F1
#
_cell.length_a   1.000
_cell.length_b   1.000
_cell.length_c   1.000
_cell.angle_alpha   90.00
_cell.angle_beta   90.00
_cell.angle_gamma   90.00
#
_symmetry.space_group_name_H-M   'P 1'
#
loop_
_entity.id
_entity.type
_entity.pdbx_description
1 polymer ?
#
loop_
_entity_poly.entity_id
_entity_poly.type
_entity_poly.pdbx_seq_one_letter_code
_entity_poly.pdbx_strand_id
1 'polypeptide(L)'
;MTREQLIQRTTGTKRLHMRGQSLKGFDFSGLDLTGGDFRYSDLRRSNFEGAILVGADLSYANLRGANFEEANLQDADLSFSDVSNTNMTGANLTGTVMNYSVMTAAPAAKTARQEPLTLTRLLQKPGWGVLIGMLMSALMVYGLSGIIFFTSQIATMKDAVMAQFYRFLVTQNLLLGATVFLVVWLLSSWLDRRFDAAWKRHLLASVATLLSVIFMSTIAFLWLGKSAIDVLVQRPGFGKDYVPSWAYMGSYLLVANLFLYILQQGRQLTRKLTEQEYQLLNLEKLKTRAELDALQAKINPHFLYNALNSIASLVHEDPDKAETMTLLLSKLFRYSTGRDGGLFTTLANELEMVRTYLQVEQVRFGDRLAFEIDGNPSLNTVQIPQFLLQPLVENAIKHGISKRAGDGCIRIGIQDEDDWLCLSVHDNGPAFTGEMGGGYGLRSIQEKLRLLYGDDARVELQNEPSKQVCIWLKKSRLTNVQ
;
A
#
# COMPACT_ATOMS: atom_id res chain seq x y z
N MET A 1 -21.81 0.36 29.92
CA MET A 1 -22.78 -0.59 29.31
C MET A 1 -22.18 -1.98 29.42
N THR A 2 -22.95 -3.00 29.79
CA THR A 2 -22.46 -4.39 29.84
C THR A 2 -22.82 -5.17 28.57
N ARG A 3 -22.11 -6.25 28.25
CA ARG A 3 -22.37 -7.12 27.09
C ARG A 3 -23.79 -7.69 27.10
N GLU A 4 -24.30 -8.05 28.27
CA GLU A 4 -25.67 -8.55 28.47
C GLU A 4 -26.73 -7.47 28.16
N GLN A 5 -26.49 -6.22 28.55
CA GLN A 5 -27.35 -5.09 28.21
C GLN A 5 -27.35 -4.80 26.71
N LEU A 6 -26.25 -5.12 26.01
CA LEU A 6 -26.15 -4.98 24.56
C LEU A 6 -26.92 -6.08 23.83
N ILE A 7 -26.80 -7.33 24.27
CA ILE A 7 -27.52 -8.48 23.72
C ILE A 7 -29.04 -8.26 23.79
N GLN A 8 -29.53 -7.68 24.89
CA GLN A 8 -30.95 -7.32 25.02
C GLN A 8 -31.39 -6.21 24.05
N ARG A 9 -30.47 -5.36 23.59
CA ARG A 9 -30.77 -4.28 22.63
C ARG A 9 -30.67 -4.73 21.17
N THR A 10 -29.84 -5.72 20.86
CA THR A 10 -29.67 -6.28 19.51
C THR A 10 -30.70 -7.36 19.17
N THR A 11 -31.35 -7.96 20.18
CA THR A 11 -32.43 -8.96 19.98
C THR A 11 -33.79 -8.33 19.64
N GLY A 12 -33.95 -7.02 19.86
CA GLY A 12 -35.09 -6.25 19.34
C GLY A 12 -34.77 -5.71 17.95
N THR A 13 -35.77 -5.65 17.06
CA THR A 13 -35.67 -5.18 15.66
C THR A 13 -35.23 -3.72 15.47
N LYS A 14 -34.65 -3.07 16.49
CA LYS A 14 -34.12 -1.71 16.43
C LYS A 14 -32.64 -1.75 16.09
N ARG A 15 -32.27 -0.97 15.07
CA ARG A 15 -30.87 -0.71 14.73
C ARG A 15 -30.12 -0.20 15.95
N LEU A 16 -28.93 -0.75 16.17
CA LEU A 16 -28.10 -0.38 17.30
C LEU A 16 -27.48 1.01 17.05
N HIS A 17 -27.79 1.99 17.90
CA HIS A 17 -27.24 3.34 17.81
C HIS A 17 -26.16 3.55 18.88
N MET A 18 -24.90 3.62 18.45
CA MET A 18 -23.71 3.77 19.28
C MET A 18 -22.80 4.93 18.85
N ARG A 19 -23.30 5.84 18.00
CA ARG A 19 -22.55 6.99 17.48
C ARG A 19 -21.87 7.80 18.61
N GLY A 20 -20.57 8.06 18.46
CA GLY A 20 -19.77 8.89 19.38
C GLY A 20 -19.50 8.25 20.75
N GLN A 21 -19.76 6.95 20.94
CA GLN A 21 -19.55 6.27 22.22
C GLN A 21 -18.07 5.90 22.42
N SER A 22 -17.65 5.80 23.68
CA SER A 22 -16.36 5.20 24.05
C SER A 22 -16.57 3.73 24.41
N LEU A 23 -16.15 2.85 23.51
CA LEU A 23 -16.38 1.40 23.52
C LEU A 23 -15.05 0.64 23.38
N LYS A 24 -13.94 1.26 23.79
CA LYS A 24 -12.59 0.67 23.73
C LYS A 24 -12.55 -0.65 24.49
N GLY A 25 -12.08 -1.71 23.82
CA GLY A 25 -11.94 -3.05 24.40
C GLY A 25 -13.26 -3.78 24.62
N PHE A 26 -14.37 -3.26 24.08
CA PHE A 26 -15.67 -3.88 24.27
C PHE A 26 -15.82 -5.16 23.44
N ASP A 27 -16.53 -6.15 23.98
CA ASP A 27 -16.74 -7.43 23.33
C ASP A 27 -18.12 -7.51 22.63
N PHE A 28 -18.07 -7.50 21.30
CA PHE A 28 -19.16 -7.64 20.35
C PHE A 28 -19.19 -9.02 19.65
N SER A 29 -18.35 -9.96 20.09
CA SER A 29 -18.22 -11.27 19.43
C SER A 29 -19.54 -11.99 19.24
N GLY A 30 -19.77 -12.50 18.03
CA GLY A 30 -20.96 -13.28 17.64
C GLY A 30 -22.29 -12.52 17.65
N LEU A 31 -22.29 -11.19 17.80
CA LEU A 31 -23.52 -10.40 17.83
C LEU A 31 -24.02 -10.06 16.42
N ASP A 32 -25.35 -9.97 16.27
CA ASP A 32 -25.98 -9.35 15.11
C ASP A 32 -26.05 -7.83 15.33
N LEU A 33 -25.28 -7.11 14.52
CA LEU A 33 -25.11 -5.66 14.47
C LEU A 33 -25.50 -5.09 13.11
N THR A 34 -26.33 -5.83 12.34
CA THR A 34 -26.78 -5.43 11.00
C THR A 34 -27.39 -4.03 11.02
N GLY A 35 -26.85 -3.14 10.17
CA GLY A 35 -27.27 -1.74 10.08
C GLY A 35 -26.98 -0.87 11.31
N GLY A 36 -26.07 -1.31 12.19
CA GLY A 36 -25.66 -0.55 13.38
C GLY A 36 -24.94 0.76 13.02
N ASP A 37 -25.17 1.80 13.82
CA ASP A 37 -24.51 3.12 13.69
C ASP A 37 -23.44 3.27 14.76
N PHE A 38 -22.17 3.14 14.36
CA PHE A 38 -20.97 3.25 15.18
C PHE A 38 -20.12 4.47 14.84
N ARG A 39 -20.64 5.42 14.07
CA ARG A 39 -19.86 6.56 13.59
C ARG A 39 -19.19 7.34 14.72
N TYR A 40 -17.99 7.85 14.48
CA TYR A 40 -17.23 8.67 15.45
C TYR A 40 -16.91 7.98 16.79
N SER A 41 -17.13 6.67 16.91
CA SER A 41 -16.94 5.95 18.18
C SER A 41 -15.48 5.55 18.41
N ASP A 42 -15.05 5.49 19.66
CA ASP A 42 -13.77 4.88 20.04
C ASP A 42 -13.96 3.38 20.26
N LEU A 43 -13.53 2.58 19.28
CA LEU A 43 -13.64 1.12 19.24
C LEU A 43 -12.27 0.44 19.29
N ARG A 44 -11.24 1.12 19.78
CA ARG A 44 -9.89 0.57 19.84
C ARG A 44 -9.86 -0.74 20.62
N ARG A 45 -9.18 -1.76 20.08
CA ARG A 45 -9.04 -3.09 20.71
C ARG A 45 -10.35 -3.81 21.03
N SER A 46 -11.46 -3.41 20.41
CA SER A 46 -12.75 -4.10 20.59
C SER A 46 -12.75 -5.45 19.87
N ASN A 47 -13.55 -6.39 20.35
CA ASN A 47 -13.67 -7.71 19.76
C ASN A 47 -14.97 -7.85 18.97
N PHE A 48 -14.88 -8.02 17.65
CA PHE A 48 -15.97 -8.28 16.71
C PHE A 48 -15.87 -9.67 16.07
N GLU A 49 -15.13 -10.60 16.68
CA GLU A 49 -14.96 -11.96 16.16
C GLU A 49 -16.32 -12.62 15.87
N GLY A 50 -16.51 -13.09 14.64
CA GLY A 50 -17.74 -13.73 14.16
C GLY A 50 -19.00 -12.85 14.19
N ALA A 51 -18.89 -11.53 14.38
CA ALA A 51 -20.04 -10.63 14.41
C ALA A 51 -20.62 -10.35 13.02
N ILE A 52 -21.93 -10.08 12.95
CA ILE A 52 -22.64 -9.72 11.71
C ILE A 52 -22.82 -8.21 11.66
N LEU A 53 -22.12 -7.54 10.75
CA LEU A 53 -22.08 -6.08 10.59
C LEU A 53 -22.60 -5.65 9.21
N VAL A 54 -23.51 -6.42 8.62
CA VAL A 54 -23.99 -6.16 7.26
C VAL A 54 -24.65 -4.78 7.19
N GLY A 55 -24.18 -3.92 6.29
CA GLY A 55 -24.68 -2.55 6.14
C GLY A 55 -24.45 -1.63 7.34
N ALA A 56 -23.56 -1.99 8.28
CA ALA A 56 -23.24 -1.15 9.43
C ALA A 56 -22.40 0.07 9.04
N ASP A 57 -22.60 1.20 9.73
CA ASP A 57 -21.87 2.44 9.51
C ASP A 57 -20.85 2.65 10.64
N LEU A 58 -19.58 2.37 10.33
CA LEU A 58 -18.41 2.59 11.19
C LEU A 58 -17.57 3.77 10.70
N SER A 59 -18.12 4.66 9.87
CA SER A 59 -17.35 5.77 9.32
C SER A 59 -16.84 6.71 10.43
N TYR A 60 -15.62 7.22 10.28
CA TYR A 60 -14.94 8.06 11.29
C TYR A 60 -14.68 7.39 12.65
N ALA A 61 -14.89 6.06 12.80
CA ALA A 61 -14.59 5.37 14.05
C ALA A 61 -13.08 5.13 14.25
N ASN A 62 -12.64 5.06 15.50
CA ASN A 62 -11.28 4.62 15.83
C ASN A 62 -11.28 3.11 16.09
N LEU A 63 -10.83 2.33 15.12
CA LEU A 63 -10.82 0.85 15.13
C LEU A 63 -9.44 0.27 15.43
N ARG A 64 -8.48 1.09 15.86
CA ARG A 64 -7.08 0.65 15.99
C ARG A 64 -6.96 -0.55 16.93
N GLY A 65 -6.41 -1.65 16.40
CA GLY A 65 -6.23 -2.90 17.14
C GLY A 65 -7.50 -3.74 17.34
N ALA A 66 -8.63 -3.42 16.71
CA ALA A 66 -9.86 -4.20 16.83
C ALA A 66 -9.75 -5.56 16.13
N ASN A 67 -10.46 -6.57 16.65
CA ASN A 67 -10.52 -7.91 16.08
C ASN A 67 -11.81 -8.10 15.28
N PHE A 68 -11.71 -8.35 13.99
CA PHE A 68 -12.81 -8.66 13.07
C PHE A 68 -12.66 -10.06 12.45
N GLU A 69 -11.93 -10.96 13.11
CA GLU A 69 -11.76 -12.33 12.63
C GLU A 69 -13.11 -13.01 12.37
N GLU A 70 -13.27 -13.60 11.18
CA GLU A 70 -14.51 -14.25 10.71
C GLU A 70 -15.78 -13.38 10.74
N ALA A 71 -15.66 -12.05 10.88
CA ALA A 71 -16.80 -11.13 10.91
C ALA A 71 -17.41 -10.93 9.51
N ASN A 72 -18.72 -10.69 9.44
CA ASN A 72 -19.39 -10.35 8.19
C ASN A 72 -19.62 -8.83 8.06
N LEU A 73 -18.80 -8.16 7.26
CA LEU A 73 -18.79 -6.71 7.03
C LEU A 73 -19.38 -6.33 5.67
N GLN A 74 -20.19 -7.20 5.07
CA GLN A 74 -20.77 -6.96 3.75
C GLN A 74 -21.53 -5.62 3.71
N ASP A 75 -21.26 -4.80 2.70
CA ASP A 75 -21.87 -3.47 2.50
C ASP A 75 -21.70 -2.49 3.68
N ALA A 76 -20.77 -2.75 4.61
CA ALA A 76 -20.46 -1.84 5.72
C ALA A 76 -19.65 -0.62 5.24
N ASP A 77 -19.80 0.51 5.93
CA ASP A 77 -19.02 1.73 5.68
C ASP A 77 -17.96 1.94 6.77
N LEU A 78 -16.69 1.88 6.40
CA LEU A 78 -15.53 2.18 7.26
C LEU A 78 -14.77 3.43 6.76
N SER A 79 -15.39 4.28 5.95
CA SER A 79 -14.75 5.47 5.42
C SER A 79 -14.22 6.38 6.54
N PHE A 80 -13.03 6.95 6.36
CA PHE A 80 -12.36 7.84 7.33
C PHE A 80 -12.09 7.22 8.71
N SER A 81 -12.18 5.90 8.86
CA SER A 81 -11.88 5.21 10.13
C SER A 81 -10.37 4.92 10.30
N ASP A 82 -9.90 4.81 11.54
CA ASP A 82 -8.54 4.33 11.83
C ASP A 82 -8.56 2.80 12.01
N VAL A 83 -8.26 2.05 10.94
CA VAL A 83 -8.22 0.58 10.93
C VAL A 83 -6.82 0.01 11.16
N SER A 84 -5.89 0.83 11.67
CA SER A 84 -4.52 0.43 11.95
C SER A 84 -4.45 -0.78 12.89
N ASN A 85 -3.64 -1.79 12.54
CA ASN A 85 -3.46 -3.01 13.33
C ASN A 85 -4.75 -3.80 13.62
N THR A 86 -5.77 -3.70 12.78
CA THR A 86 -6.97 -4.54 12.90
C THR A 86 -6.69 -5.98 12.42
N ASN A 87 -7.29 -6.98 13.08
CA ASN A 87 -7.29 -8.35 12.57
C ASN A 87 -8.55 -8.55 11.73
N MET A 88 -8.43 -8.77 10.43
CA MET A 88 -9.56 -9.04 9.53
C MET A 88 -9.48 -10.43 8.90
N THR A 89 -8.77 -11.36 9.53
CA THR A 89 -8.56 -12.72 8.98
C THR A 89 -9.91 -13.42 8.82
N GLY A 90 -10.22 -13.90 7.61
CA GLY A 90 -11.47 -14.61 7.35
C GLY A 90 -12.74 -13.73 7.29
N ALA A 91 -12.63 -12.41 7.44
CA ALA A 91 -13.79 -11.51 7.37
C ALA A 91 -14.37 -11.40 5.96
N ASN A 92 -15.70 -11.32 5.83
CA ASN A 92 -16.37 -11.03 4.57
C ASN A 92 -16.44 -9.51 4.34
N LEU A 93 -15.66 -9.00 3.38
CA LEU A 93 -15.56 -7.58 3.05
C LEU A 93 -16.25 -7.20 1.72
N THR A 94 -17.18 -8.03 1.23
CA THR A 94 -17.84 -7.79 -0.06
C THR A 94 -18.67 -6.50 0.00
N GLY A 95 -18.42 -5.55 -0.89
CA GLY A 95 -19.18 -4.28 -0.92
C GLY A 95 -18.83 -3.27 0.18
N THR A 96 -17.88 -3.60 1.06
CA THR A 96 -17.43 -2.71 2.13
C THR A 96 -16.72 -1.46 1.57
N VAL A 97 -17.07 -0.27 2.06
CA VAL A 97 -16.45 1.00 1.66
C VAL A 97 -15.38 1.40 2.69
N MET A 98 -14.15 1.74 2.24
CA MET A 98 -13.03 2.12 3.13
C MET A 98 -12.31 3.40 2.66
N ASN A 99 -13.04 4.33 2.04
CA ASN A 99 -12.42 5.53 1.47
C ASN A 99 -11.74 6.35 2.57
N TYR A 100 -10.48 6.76 2.35
CA TYR A 100 -9.69 7.57 3.28
C TYR A 100 -9.47 6.98 4.68
N SER A 101 -9.61 5.66 4.86
CA SER A 101 -9.28 5.00 6.13
C SER A 101 -7.76 4.90 6.33
N VAL A 102 -7.27 5.14 7.55
CA VAL A 102 -5.84 5.05 7.87
C VAL A 102 -5.43 3.59 8.06
N MET A 103 -4.62 3.05 7.15
CA MET A 103 -3.98 1.75 7.29
C MET A 103 -2.49 1.94 7.58
N THR A 104 -2.06 1.68 8.83
CA THR A 104 -0.66 1.36 9.08
C THR A 104 -0.50 -0.16 9.01
N ALA A 105 0.38 -0.61 8.12
CA ALA A 105 0.57 -2.02 7.78
C ALA A 105 0.65 -2.91 9.04
N ALA A 106 -0.31 -3.81 9.19
CA ALA A 106 -0.20 -4.91 10.15
C ALA A 106 0.91 -5.87 9.69
N PRO A 107 1.66 -6.51 10.61
CA PRO A 107 2.57 -7.57 10.25
C PRO A 107 1.77 -8.68 9.56
N ALA A 108 2.16 -9.01 8.33
CA ALA A 108 1.49 -10.00 7.50
C ALA A 108 1.13 -11.25 8.32
N ALA A 109 -0.16 -11.54 8.43
CA ALA A 109 -0.64 -12.79 8.97
C ALA A 109 0.07 -13.93 8.22
N LYS A 110 0.74 -14.80 8.98
CA LYS A 110 1.23 -16.09 8.48
C LYS A 110 0.02 -16.97 8.20
N THR A 111 -0.73 -16.68 7.15
CA THR A 111 -1.59 -17.69 6.53
C THR A 111 -0.66 -18.75 5.99
N ALA A 112 -0.63 -19.91 6.65
CA ALA A 112 -0.07 -21.14 6.12
C ALA A 112 -0.93 -21.61 4.93
N ARG A 113 -0.92 -20.84 3.83
CA ARG A 113 -1.15 -21.45 2.53
C ARG A 113 -0.04 -22.47 2.38
N GLN A 114 -0.41 -23.74 2.25
CA GLN A 114 0.51 -24.75 1.72
C GLN A 114 0.83 -24.34 0.29
N GLU A 115 1.80 -23.44 0.16
CA GLU A 115 2.36 -23.08 -1.12
C GLU A 115 3.08 -24.31 -1.67
N PRO A 116 2.91 -24.62 -2.97
CA PRO A 116 3.52 -25.79 -3.57
C PRO A 116 5.03 -25.79 -3.33
N LEU A 117 5.62 -26.95 -3.01
CA LEU A 117 7.07 -27.12 -2.88
C LEU A 117 7.76 -26.63 -4.17
N THR A 118 8.36 -25.44 -4.10
CA THR A 118 9.15 -24.85 -5.17
C THR A 118 10.64 -25.11 -4.93
N LEU A 119 11.38 -25.42 -6.01
CA LEU A 119 12.82 -25.71 -6.00
C LEU A 119 13.62 -24.64 -5.25
N THR A 120 13.20 -23.38 -5.43
CA THR A 120 13.82 -22.20 -4.80
C THR A 120 13.76 -22.28 -3.28
N ARG A 121 12.64 -22.73 -2.68
CA ARG A 121 12.55 -22.94 -1.23
C ARG A 121 13.37 -24.13 -0.75
N LEU A 122 13.43 -25.20 -1.54
CA LEU A 122 14.23 -26.38 -1.20
C LEU A 122 15.74 -26.06 -1.25
N LEU A 123 16.17 -25.25 -2.23
CA LEU A 123 17.54 -24.75 -2.35
C LEU A 123 17.88 -23.70 -1.27
N GLN A 124 16.91 -22.88 -0.84
CA GLN A 124 17.09 -21.86 0.20
C GLN A 124 17.02 -22.43 1.63
N LYS A 125 16.50 -23.65 1.83
CA LYS A 125 16.58 -24.31 3.13
C LYS A 125 18.05 -24.63 3.45
N PRO A 126 18.55 -24.23 4.63
CA PRO A 126 19.93 -24.52 5.01
C PRO A 126 20.17 -26.04 4.97
N GLY A 127 21.18 -26.46 4.20
CA GLY A 127 21.56 -27.87 3.99
C GLY A 127 21.21 -28.45 2.61
N TRP A 128 19.98 -28.26 2.13
CA TRP A 128 19.52 -28.89 0.88
C TRP A 128 20.09 -28.23 -0.38
N GLY A 129 20.24 -26.91 -0.40
CA GLY A 129 20.89 -26.20 -1.50
C GLY A 129 22.34 -26.61 -1.70
N VAL A 130 23.07 -26.80 -0.60
CA VAL A 130 24.47 -27.24 -0.62
C VAL A 130 24.57 -28.69 -1.10
N LEU A 131 23.68 -29.58 -0.65
CA LEU A 131 23.65 -30.98 -1.08
C LEU A 131 23.32 -31.14 -2.56
N ILE A 132 22.33 -30.41 -3.07
CA ILE A 132 21.98 -30.40 -4.50
C ILE A 132 23.13 -29.82 -5.32
N GLY A 133 23.73 -28.72 -4.86
CA GLY A 133 24.90 -28.11 -5.50
C GLY A 133 26.07 -29.09 -5.60
N MET A 134 26.43 -29.76 -4.49
CA MET A 134 27.50 -30.78 -4.45
C MET A 134 27.22 -31.93 -5.43
N LEU A 135 25.97 -32.43 -5.46
CA LEU A 135 25.58 -33.51 -6.36
C LEU A 135 25.67 -33.09 -7.84
N MET A 136 25.19 -31.89 -8.18
CA MET A 136 25.30 -31.35 -9.53
C MET A 136 26.77 -31.14 -9.95
N SER A 137 27.60 -30.60 -9.06
CA SER A 137 29.04 -30.44 -9.31
C SER A 137 29.73 -31.78 -9.53
N ALA A 138 29.44 -32.80 -8.70
CA ALA A 138 30.00 -34.14 -8.86
C ALA A 138 29.61 -34.79 -10.20
N LEU A 139 28.33 -34.69 -10.59
CA LEU A 139 27.84 -35.20 -11.88
C LEU A 139 28.48 -34.48 -13.07
N MET A 140 28.65 -33.16 -12.97
CA MET A 140 29.26 -32.36 -14.03
C MET A 140 30.75 -32.69 -14.19
N VAL A 141 31.49 -32.85 -13.10
CA VAL A 141 32.88 -33.32 -13.13
C VAL A 141 32.96 -34.72 -13.72
N TYR A 142 32.11 -35.65 -13.28
CA TYR A 142 32.08 -37.02 -13.83
C TYR A 142 31.80 -37.02 -15.33
N GLY A 143 30.83 -36.21 -15.80
CA GLY A 143 30.52 -36.06 -17.22
C GLY A 143 31.70 -35.51 -18.03
N LEU A 144 32.36 -34.46 -17.55
CA LEU A 144 33.55 -33.89 -18.19
C LEU A 144 34.72 -34.87 -18.21
N SER A 145 34.98 -35.58 -17.10
CA SER A 145 35.99 -36.64 -17.03
C SER A 145 35.67 -37.79 -17.99
N GLY A 146 34.39 -38.16 -18.14
CA GLY A 146 33.95 -39.15 -19.11
C GLY A 146 34.22 -38.73 -20.56
N ILE A 147 33.94 -37.47 -20.90
CA ILE A 147 34.25 -36.91 -22.23
C ILE A 147 35.75 -37.02 -22.50
N ILE A 148 36.60 -36.62 -21.55
CA ILE A 148 38.07 -36.70 -21.68
C ILE A 148 38.51 -38.16 -21.85
N PHE A 149 37.99 -39.07 -21.02
CA PHE A 149 38.32 -40.49 -21.06
C PHE A 149 37.96 -41.12 -22.42
N PHE A 150 36.71 -40.96 -22.88
CA PHE A 150 36.29 -41.52 -24.16
C PHE A 150 37.02 -40.88 -25.35
N THR A 151 37.31 -39.58 -25.29
CA THR A 151 38.11 -38.90 -26.32
C THR A 151 39.52 -39.48 -26.38
N SER A 152 40.16 -39.71 -25.23
CA SER A 152 41.47 -40.35 -25.14
C SER A 152 41.44 -41.79 -25.69
N GLN A 153 40.42 -42.58 -25.34
CA GLN A 153 40.24 -43.93 -25.87
C GLN A 153 40.08 -43.91 -27.40
N ILE A 154 39.27 -43.01 -27.95
CA ILE A 154 39.08 -42.88 -29.41
C ILE A 154 40.39 -42.52 -30.12
N ALA A 155 41.25 -41.71 -29.49
CA ALA A 155 42.51 -41.24 -30.08
C ALA A 155 43.66 -42.27 -30.00
N THR A 156 43.68 -43.10 -28.95
CA THR A 156 44.81 -43.98 -28.63
C THR A 156 44.54 -45.47 -28.90
N MET A 157 43.29 -45.86 -29.17
CA MET A 157 42.90 -47.25 -29.39
C MET A 157 43.44 -47.81 -30.71
N LYS A 158 44.19 -48.91 -30.62
CA LYS A 158 44.74 -49.63 -31.78
C LYS A 158 43.70 -50.47 -32.53
N ASP A 159 42.67 -50.94 -31.83
CA ASP A 159 41.57 -51.70 -32.41
C ASP A 159 40.55 -50.75 -33.06
N ALA A 160 40.52 -50.72 -34.38
CA ALA A 160 39.66 -49.85 -35.17
C ALA A 160 38.16 -50.07 -34.90
N VAL A 161 37.75 -51.32 -34.64
CA VAL A 161 36.34 -51.66 -34.38
C VAL A 161 35.92 -51.14 -33.00
N MET A 162 36.79 -51.25 -32.00
CA MET A 162 36.54 -50.68 -30.66
C MET A 162 36.56 -49.15 -30.67
N ALA A 163 37.48 -48.53 -31.41
CA ALA A 163 37.50 -47.07 -31.58
C ALA A 163 36.20 -46.57 -32.22
N GLN A 164 35.69 -47.27 -33.24
CA GLN A 164 34.41 -46.95 -33.87
C GLN A 164 33.23 -47.13 -32.92
N PHE A 165 33.24 -48.17 -32.08
CA PHE A 165 32.23 -48.38 -31.06
C PHE A 165 32.17 -47.24 -30.03
N TYR A 166 33.33 -46.75 -29.56
CA TYR A 166 33.37 -45.59 -28.67
C TYR A 166 32.89 -44.30 -29.34
N ARG A 167 33.22 -44.08 -30.62
CA ARG A 167 32.64 -42.95 -31.39
C ARG A 167 31.12 -43.04 -31.41
N PHE A 168 30.56 -44.22 -31.66
CA PHE A 168 29.12 -44.44 -31.63
C PHE A 168 28.50 -44.10 -30.28
N LEU A 169 29.06 -44.61 -29.17
CA LEU A 169 28.54 -44.33 -27.83
C LEU A 169 28.54 -42.82 -27.51
N VAL A 170 29.63 -42.11 -27.82
CA VAL A 170 29.71 -40.67 -27.57
C VAL A 170 28.71 -39.90 -28.43
N THR A 171 28.67 -40.18 -29.74
CA THR A 171 27.74 -39.52 -30.66
C THR A 171 26.29 -39.78 -30.27
N GLN A 172 25.93 -41.02 -29.92
CA GLN A 172 24.58 -41.38 -29.48
C GLN A 172 24.20 -40.62 -28.21
N ASN A 173 25.07 -40.55 -27.19
CA ASN A 173 24.75 -39.83 -25.95
C ASN A 173 24.56 -38.33 -26.16
N LEU A 174 25.40 -37.68 -26.98
CA LEU A 174 25.24 -36.26 -27.32
C LEU A 174 23.94 -36.00 -28.10
N LEU A 175 23.65 -36.84 -29.08
CA LEU A 175 22.44 -36.74 -29.91
C LEU A 175 21.17 -36.91 -29.07
N LEU A 176 21.15 -37.90 -28.18
CA LEU A 176 20.02 -38.14 -27.28
C LEU A 176 19.85 -37.03 -26.25
N GLY A 177 20.94 -36.53 -25.67
CA GLY A 177 20.89 -35.37 -24.77
C GLY A 177 20.31 -34.13 -25.44
N ALA A 178 20.76 -33.81 -26.65
CA ALA A 178 20.22 -32.70 -27.44
C ALA A 178 18.74 -32.91 -27.79
N THR A 179 18.36 -34.15 -28.13
CA THR A 179 16.96 -34.52 -28.43
C THR A 179 16.06 -34.28 -27.22
N VAL A 180 16.47 -34.75 -26.03
CA VAL A 180 15.72 -34.54 -24.78
C VAL A 180 15.51 -33.04 -24.52
N PHE A 181 16.56 -32.24 -24.64
CA PHE A 181 16.49 -30.80 -24.44
C PHE A 181 15.50 -30.14 -25.41
N LEU A 182 15.63 -30.41 -26.72
CA LEU A 182 14.80 -29.78 -27.75
C LEU A 182 13.32 -30.17 -27.61
N VAL A 183 13.03 -31.45 -27.39
CA VAL A 183 11.66 -31.94 -27.22
C VAL A 183 11.00 -31.27 -26.03
N VAL A 184 11.67 -31.24 -24.88
CA VAL A 184 11.13 -30.61 -23.68
C VAL A 184 10.99 -29.09 -23.89
N TRP A 185 11.99 -28.42 -24.45
CA TRP A 185 11.97 -26.97 -24.68
C TRP A 185 10.79 -26.56 -25.58
N LEU A 186 10.62 -27.21 -26.73
CA LEU A 186 9.54 -26.95 -27.69
C LEU A 186 8.16 -27.22 -27.10
N LEU A 187 8.00 -28.34 -26.39
CA LEU A 187 6.70 -28.71 -25.79
C LEU A 187 6.36 -27.88 -24.56
N SER A 188 7.36 -27.36 -23.83
CA SER A 188 7.15 -26.77 -22.51
C SER A 188 6.13 -25.62 -22.50
N SER A 189 6.18 -24.74 -23.50
CA SER A 189 5.26 -23.60 -23.63
C SER A 189 3.84 -24.03 -23.99
N TRP A 190 3.70 -25.05 -24.85
CA TRP A 190 2.39 -25.58 -25.24
C TRP A 190 1.75 -26.35 -24.09
N LEU A 191 2.52 -27.18 -23.40
CA LEU A 191 2.08 -27.93 -22.22
C LEU A 191 1.56 -27.00 -21.12
N ASP A 192 2.26 -25.89 -20.86
CA ASP A 192 1.85 -24.89 -19.87
C ASP A 192 0.56 -24.15 -20.22
N ARG A 193 0.24 -24.01 -21.52
CA ARG A 193 -1.01 -23.36 -21.97
C ARG A 193 -2.19 -24.32 -22.00
N ARG A 194 -1.95 -25.61 -22.28
CA ARG A 194 -3.02 -26.59 -22.53
C ARG A 194 -3.45 -27.36 -21.29
N PHE A 195 -2.58 -27.50 -20.28
CA PHE A 195 -2.84 -28.34 -19.12
C PHE A 195 -2.49 -27.63 -17.81
N ASP A 196 -3.50 -27.44 -16.94
CA ASP A 196 -3.29 -26.87 -15.61
C ASP A 196 -2.54 -27.83 -14.67
N ALA A 197 -2.92 -29.11 -14.71
CA ALA A 197 -2.35 -30.15 -13.85
C ALA A 197 -0.89 -30.47 -14.21
N ALA A 198 0.01 -30.32 -13.23
CA ALA A 198 1.45 -30.55 -13.40
C ALA A 198 1.77 -31.99 -13.85
N TRP A 199 1.11 -33.00 -13.25
CA TRP A 199 1.38 -34.40 -13.57
C TRP A 199 1.07 -34.75 -15.04
N LYS A 200 0.04 -34.12 -15.65
CA LYS A 200 -0.29 -34.32 -17.08
C LYS A 200 0.83 -33.78 -17.98
N ARG A 201 1.40 -32.63 -17.62
CA ARG A 201 2.53 -32.02 -18.35
C ARG A 201 3.76 -32.91 -18.31
N HIS A 202 4.11 -33.40 -17.12
CA HIS A 202 5.23 -34.32 -16.91
C HIS A 202 5.03 -35.67 -17.61
N LEU A 203 3.82 -36.24 -17.57
CA LEU A 203 3.49 -37.48 -18.27
C LEU A 203 3.64 -37.34 -19.79
N LEU A 204 3.05 -36.29 -20.37
CA LEU A 204 3.12 -36.05 -21.82
C LEU A 204 4.54 -35.76 -22.29
N ALA A 205 5.31 -34.97 -21.53
CA ALA A 205 6.72 -34.76 -21.81
C ALA A 205 7.51 -36.06 -21.76
N SER A 206 7.24 -36.93 -20.77
CA SER A 206 7.91 -38.23 -20.64
C SER A 206 7.62 -39.15 -21.82
N VAL A 207 6.36 -39.22 -22.27
CA VAL A 207 5.97 -40.02 -23.44
C VAL A 207 6.64 -39.49 -24.71
N ALA A 208 6.61 -38.17 -24.93
CA ALA A 208 7.27 -37.56 -26.08
C ALA A 208 8.78 -37.80 -26.07
N THR A 209 9.44 -37.61 -24.93
CA THR A 209 10.87 -37.90 -24.78
C THR A 209 11.19 -39.36 -25.05
N LEU A 210 10.40 -40.30 -24.53
CA LEU A 210 10.62 -41.73 -24.73
C LEU A 210 10.58 -42.09 -26.22
N LEU A 211 9.54 -41.64 -26.93
CA LEU A 211 9.37 -41.89 -28.36
C LEU A 211 10.51 -41.27 -29.18
N SER A 212 10.87 -40.01 -28.89
CA SER A 212 11.97 -39.34 -29.59
C SER A 212 13.33 -39.97 -29.31
N VAL A 213 13.60 -40.40 -28.07
CA VAL A 213 14.85 -41.08 -27.71
C VAL A 213 14.96 -42.44 -28.40
N ILE A 214 13.88 -43.25 -28.42
CA ILE A 214 13.88 -44.53 -29.13
C ILE A 214 14.14 -44.32 -30.63
N PHE A 215 13.44 -43.34 -31.23
CA PHE A 215 13.60 -43.02 -32.64
C PHE A 215 15.03 -42.57 -32.98
N MET A 216 15.57 -41.60 -32.24
CA MET A 216 16.92 -41.08 -32.47
C MET A 216 18.01 -42.10 -32.15
N SER A 217 17.80 -42.94 -31.12
CA SER A 217 18.70 -44.04 -30.78
C SER A 217 18.78 -45.07 -31.91
N THR A 218 17.64 -45.37 -32.54
CA THR A 218 17.57 -46.30 -33.69
C THR A 218 18.33 -45.74 -34.88
N ILE A 219 18.15 -44.45 -35.19
CA ILE A 219 18.88 -43.77 -36.27
C ILE A 219 20.39 -43.80 -36.01
N ALA A 220 20.83 -43.43 -34.80
CA ALA A 220 22.24 -43.45 -34.43
C ALA A 220 22.86 -44.85 -34.55
N PHE A 221 22.11 -45.88 -34.12
CA PHE A 221 22.53 -47.27 -34.22
C PHE A 221 22.70 -47.70 -35.69
N LEU A 222 21.71 -47.44 -36.55
CA LEU A 222 21.79 -47.80 -37.96
C LEU A 222 22.90 -47.05 -38.70
N TRP A 223 23.16 -45.80 -38.31
CA TRP A 223 24.13 -44.95 -38.98
C TRP A 223 25.59 -45.27 -38.62
N LEU A 224 25.89 -45.41 -37.32
CA LEU A 224 27.28 -45.54 -36.85
C LEU A 224 27.54 -46.82 -36.03
N GLY A 225 26.52 -47.32 -35.33
CA GLY A 225 26.67 -48.40 -34.35
C GLY A 225 26.67 -49.80 -34.95
N LYS A 226 25.83 -50.04 -35.96
CA LYS A 226 25.55 -51.39 -36.50
C LYS A 226 26.82 -52.10 -36.97
N SER A 227 27.63 -51.44 -37.79
CA SER A 227 28.85 -52.05 -38.36
C SER A 227 29.90 -52.40 -37.31
N ALA A 228 30.01 -51.64 -36.22
CA ALA A 228 30.90 -51.98 -35.11
C ALA A 228 30.31 -53.09 -34.22
N ILE A 229 29.02 -52.98 -33.87
CA ILE A 229 28.34 -53.91 -32.96
C ILE A 229 28.22 -55.31 -33.56
N ASP A 230 27.90 -55.44 -34.85
CA ASP A 230 27.77 -56.73 -35.54
C ASP A 230 29.07 -57.55 -35.46
N VAL A 231 30.22 -56.89 -35.52
CA VAL A 231 31.56 -57.52 -35.39
C VAL A 231 31.90 -57.80 -33.93
N LEU A 232 31.56 -56.88 -33.02
CA LEU A 232 31.91 -57.00 -31.60
C LEU A 232 31.10 -58.09 -30.89
N VAL A 233 29.82 -58.29 -31.23
CA VAL A 233 28.96 -59.33 -30.64
C VAL A 233 29.49 -60.74 -30.89
N GLN A 234 30.26 -60.94 -31.97
CA GLN A 234 30.90 -62.23 -32.26
C GLN A 234 32.13 -62.49 -31.37
N ARG A 235 32.65 -61.48 -30.67
CA ARG A 235 33.83 -61.63 -29.81
C ARG A 235 33.44 -62.26 -28.46
N PRO A 236 34.20 -63.27 -27.99
CA PRO A 236 33.91 -63.93 -26.73
C PRO A 236 33.98 -62.94 -25.57
N GLY A 237 32.89 -62.85 -24.79
CA GLY A 237 32.78 -61.96 -23.62
C GLY A 237 32.19 -60.58 -23.90
N PHE A 238 32.06 -60.17 -25.17
CA PHE A 238 31.40 -58.91 -25.50
C PHE A 238 29.88 -59.02 -25.24
N GLY A 239 29.31 -58.05 -24.52
CA GLY A 239 27.87 -57.99 -24.26
C GLY A 239 27.35 -58.78 -23.06
N LYS A 240 28.20 -59.54 -22.34
CA LYS A 240 27.76 -60.36 -21.18
C LYS A 240 27.45 -59.54 -19.91
N ASP A 241 28.06 -58.37 -19.75
CA ASP A 241 27.92 -57.51 -18.56
C ASP A 241 27.19 -56.19 -18.87
N TYR A 242 26.34 -56.17 -19.91
CA TYR A 242 25.66 -54.94 -20.31
C TYR A 242 24.51 -54.58 -19.36
N VAL A 243 24.51 -53.32 -18.92
CA VAL A 243 23.36 -52.73 -18.26
C VAL A 243 22.18 -52.73 -19.24
N PRO A 244 20.99 -53.21 -18.85
CA PRO A 244 19.83 -53.24 -19.75
C PRO A 244 19.50 -51.85 -20.30
N SER A 245 19.11 -51.78 -21.58
CA SER A 245 18.79 -50.53 -22.27
C SER A 245 17.72 -49.68 -21.56
N TRP A 246 16.78 -50.32 -20.87
CA TRP A 246 15.74 -49.63 -20.09
C TRP A 246 16.31 -48.84 -18.90
N ALA A 247 17.45 -49.22 -18.33
CA ALA A 247 18.06 -48.48 -17.23
C ALA A 247 18.58 -47.12 -17.71
N TYR A 248 19.13 -47.07 -18.92
CA TYR A 248 19.51 -45.82 -19.56
C TYR A 248 18.29 -44.94 -19.89
N MET A 249 17.15 -45.53 -20.25
CA MET A 249 15.90 -44.78 -20.48
C MET A 249 15.45 -44.00 -19.24
N GLY A 250 15.64 -44.56 -18.05
CA GLY A 250 15.35 -43.88 -16.79
C GLY A 250 16.09 -42.54 -16.63
N SER A 251 17.35 -42.48 -17.05
CA SER A 251 18.16 -41.26 -16.98
C SER A 251 17.61 -40.14 -17.88
N TYR A 252 17.21 -40.46 -19.12
CA TYR A 252 16.65 -39.48 -20.05
C TYR A 252 15.30 -38.94 -19.55
N LEU A 253 14.46 -39.79 -18.99
CA LEU A 253 13.18 -39.38 -18.39
C LEU A 253 13.39 -38.49 -17.16
N LEU A 254 14.36 -38.83 -16.30
CA LEU A 254 14.70 -38.01 -15.14
C LEU A 254 15.16 -36.62 -15.58
N VAL A 255 16.10 -36.55 -16.53
CA VAL A 255 16.61 -35.28 -17.06
C VAL A 255 15.50 -34.46 -17.71
N ALA A 256 14.64 -35.10 -18.51
CA ALA A 256 13.52 -34.43 -19.18
C ALA A 256 12.55 -33.78 -18.17
N ASN A 257 12.17 -34.52 -17.13
CA ASN A 257 11.23 -34.03 -16.12
C ASN A 257 11.84 -32.96 -15.22
N LEU A 258 13.11 -33.12 -14.82
CA LEU A 258 13.85 -32.11 -14.08
C LEU A 258 13.96 -30.82 -14.89
N PHE A 259 14.29 -30.93 -16.17
CA PHE A 259 14.44 -29.77 -17.06
C PHE A 259 13.10 -29.06 -17.29
N LEU A 260 12.01 -29.81 -17.52
CA LEU A 260 10.67 -29.24 -17.63
C LEU A 260 10.28 -28.46 -16.37
N TYR A 261 10.56 -29.03 -15.20
CA TYR A 261 10.28 -28.39 -13.92
C TYR A 261 11.06 -27.09 -13.75
N ILE A 262 12.36 -27.08 -14.06
CA ILE A 262 13.21 -25.87 -14.00
C ILE A 262 12.69 -24.78 -14.94
N LEU A 263 12.36 -25.11 -16.19
CA LEU A 263 11.81 -24.14 -17.15
C LEU A 263 10.48 -23.54 -16.67
N GLN A 264 9.60 -24.37 -16.10
CA GLN A 264 8.32 -23.91 -15.57
C GLN A 264 8.49 -22.99 -14.37
N GLN A 265 9.36 -23.36 -13.42
CA GLN A 265 9.67 -22.53 -12.25
C GLN A 265 10.29 -21.19 -12.67
N GLY A 266 11.21 -21.20 -13.64
CA GLY A 266 11.80 -19.98 -14.20
C GLY A 266 10.73 -19.04 -14.75
N ARG A 267 9.81 -19.55 -15.59
CA ARG A 267 8.71 -18.75 -16.15
C ARG A 267 7.76 -18.21 -15.08
N GLN A 268 7.44 -19.00 -14.05
CA GLN A 268 6.60 -18.54 -12.94
C GLN A 268 7.26 -17.43 -12.13
N LEU A 269 8.56 -17.54 -11.88
CA LEU A 269 9.31 -16.53 -11.16
C LEU A 269 9.35 -15.21 -11.95
N THR A 270 9.66 -15.27 -13.25
CA THR A 270 9.66 -14.07 -14.10
C THR A 270 8.29 -13.39 -14.11
N ARG A 271 7.19 -14.15 -14.23
CA ARG A 271 5.83 -13.57 -14.17
C ARG A 271 5.54 -12.87 -12.85
N LYS A 272 5.91 -13.49 -11.72
CA LYS A 272 5.71 -12.90 -10.39
C LYS A 272 6.53 -11.63 -10.22
N LEU A 273 7.77 -11.61 -10.70
CA LEU A 273 8.62 -10.42 -10.65
C LEU A 273 8.03 -9.27 -11.47
N THR A 274 7.61 -9.54 -12.71
CA THR A 274 6.98 -8.51 -13.57
C THR A 274 5.68 -7.97 -12.97
N GLU A 275 4.86 -8.83 -12.35
CA GLU A 275 3.64 -8.40 -11.67
C GLU A 275 3.95 -7.50 -10.46
N GLN A 276 4.97 -7.85 -9.66
CA GLN A 276 5.40 -7.03 -8.53
C GLN A 276 5.97 -5.67 -8.97
N GLU A 277 6.78 -5.64 -10.04
CA GLU A 277 7.29 -4.40 -10.62
C GLU A 277 6.14 -3.49 -11.10
N TYR A 278 5.13 -4.07 -11.76
CA TYR A 278 3.96 -3.33 -12.20
C TYR A 278 3.14 -2.74 -11.03
N GLN A 279 2.93 -3.54 -9.97
CA GLN A 279 2.23 -3.07 -8.77
C GLN A 279 2.99 -1.94 -8.07
N LEU A 280 4.32 -2.05 -7.97
CA LEU A 280 5.16 -1.02 -7.38
C LEU A 280 5.08 0.29 -8.18
N LEU A 281 5.17 0.21 -9.51
CA LEU A 281 5.05 1.36 -10.39
C LEU A 281 3.70 2.07 -10.25
N ASN A 282 2.61 1.29 -10.14
CA ASN A 282 1.27 1.85 -9.92
C ASN A 282 1.15 2.54 -8.55
N LEU A 283 1.69 1.93 -7.50
CA LEU A 283 1.72 2.54 -6.17
C LEU A 283 2.51 3.84 -6.15
N GLU A 284 3.68 3.87 -6.79
CA GLU A 284 4.49 5.08 -6.90
C GLU A 284 3.74 6.19 -7.66
N LYS A 285 3.08 5.84 -8.77
CA LYS A 285 2.25 6.80 -9.53
C LYS A 285 1.09 7.36 -8.70
N LEU A 286 0.39 6.52 -7.95
CA LEU A 286 -0.71 6.95 -7.07
C LEU A 286 -0.19 7.85 -5.94
N LYS A 287 0.95 7.49 -5.34
CA LYS A 287 1.60 8.32 -4.32
C LYS A 287 1.96 9.71 -4.87
N THR A 288 2.67 9.76 -6.00
CA THR A 288 3.05 11.04 -6.62
C THR A 288 1.82 11.89 -6.96
N ARG A 289 0.73 11.26 -7.43
CA ARG A 289 -0.51 11.98 -7.70
C ARG A 289 -1.16 12.54 -6.41
N ALA A 290 -1.21 11.74 -5.35
CA ALA A 290 -1.72 12.21 -4.06
C ALA A 290 -0.87 13.34 -3.47
N GLU A 291 0.45 13.29 -3.63
CA GLU A 291 1.36 14.38 -3.23
C GLU A 291 1.12 15.65 -4.05
N LEU A 292 0.93 15.53 -5.38
CA LEU A 292 0.58 16.66 -6.25
C LEU A 292 -0.79 17.26 -5.88
N ASP A 293 -1.80 16.42 -5.66
CA ASP A 293 -3.14 16.87 -5.28
C ASP A 293 -3.10 17.58 -3.90
N ALA A 294 -2.33 17.07 -2.95
CA ALA A 294 -2.12 17.71 -1.65
C ALA A 294 -1.37 19.04 -1.75
N LEU A 295 -0.36 19.13 -2.62
CA LEU A 295 0.35 20.37 -2.91
C LEU A 295 -0.56 21.41 -3.58
N GLN A 296 -1.39 21.00 -4.56
CA GLN A 296 -2.36 21.87 -5.19
C GLN A 296 -3.41 22.38 -4.21
N ALA A 297 -3.86 21.54 -3.27
CA ALA A 297 -4.82 21.93 -2.24
C ALA A 297 -4.28 22.95 -1.22
N LYS A 298 -2.95 23.08 -1.07
CA LYS A 298 -2.35 24.10 -0.17
C LYS A 298 -2.53 25.53 -0.69
N ILE A 299 -2.80 25.71 -1.98
CA ILE A 299 -3.18 27.00 -2.55
C ILE A 299 -4.71 27.00 -2.65
N ASN A 300 -5.37 28.09 -2.25
CA ASN A 300 -6.81 28.27 -2.45
C ASN A 300 -7.03 28.94 -3.83
N PRO A 301 -7.25 28.19 -4.93
CA PRO A 301 -7.37 28.78 -6.27
C PRO A 301 -8.48 29.81 -6.36
N HIS A 302 -9.61 29.61 -5.66
CA HIS A 302 -10.72 30.54 -5.68
C HIS A 302 -10.34 31.90 -5.07
N PHE A 303 -9.63 31.90 -3.94
CA PHE A 303 -9.09 33.13 -3.36
C PHE A 303 -8.14 33.85 -4.34
N LEU A 304 -7.25 33.10 -4.99
CA LEU A 304 -6.30 33.66 -5.95
C LEU A 304 -7.00 34.30 -7.16
N TYR A 305 -7.98 33.62 -7.77
CA TYR A 305 -8.74 34.16 -8.88
C TYR A 305 -9.48 35.46 -8.48
N ASN A 306 -10.07 35.48 -7.28
CA ASN A 306 -10.75 36.67 -6.79
C ASN A 306 -9.79 37.84 -6.56
N ALA A 307 -8.63 37.58 -5.95
CA ALA A 307 -7.60 38.60 -5.75
C ALA A 307 -7.11 39.20 -7.08
N LEU A 308 -6.85 38.35 -8.08
CA LEU A 308 -6.42 38.80 -9.41
C LEU A 308 -7.50 39.61 -10.13
N ASN A 309 -8.77 39.21 -10.03
CA ASN A 309 -9.89 39.97 -10.61
C ASN A 309 -10.06 41.33 -9.93
N SER A 310 -9.90 41.40 -8.61
CA SER A 310 -9.91 42.68 -7.87
C SER A 310 -8.77 43.58 -8.31
N ILE A 311 -7.55 43.06 -8.49
CA ILE A 311 -6.43 43.82 -9.04
C ILE A 311 -6.79 44.35 -10.44
N ALA A 312 -7.28 43.50 -11.33
CA ALA A 312 -7.64 43.91 -12.69
C ALA A 312 -8.69 45.04 -12.74
N SER A 313 -9.66 45.03 -11.82
CA SER A 313 -10.65 46.10 -11.67
C SER A 313 -10.02 47.39 -11.12
N LEU A 314 -9.18 47.26 -10.08
CA LEU A 314 -8.56 48.40 -9.39
C LEU A 314 -7.48 49.10 -10.24
N VAL A 315 -6.80 48.40 -11.16
CA VAL A 315 -5.71 48.99 -11.97
C VAL A 315 -6.12 50.27 -12.68
N HIS A 316 -7.38 50.40 -13.10
CA HIS A 316 -7.89 51.61 -13.76
C HIS A 316 -8.63 52.57 -12.81
N GLU A 317 -9.25 52.06 -11.75
CA GLU A 317 -10.07 52.86 -10.82
C GLU A 317 -9.24 53.49 -9.69
N ASP A 318 -8.32 52.72 -9.10
CA ASP A 318 -7.50 53.09 -7.95
C ASP A 318 -6.16 52.33 -8.00
N PRO A 319 -5.18 52.85 -8.78
CA PRO A 319 -3.89 52.18 -9.01
C PRO A 319 -3.10 51.91 -7.73
N ASP A 320 -3.19 52.81 -6.75
CA ASP A 320 -2.48 52.69 -5.47
C ASP A 320 -3.01 51.49 -4.66
N LYS A 321 -4.35 51.27 -4.66
CA LYS A 321 -4.94 50.06 -4.07
C LYS A 321 -4.56 48.80 -4.85
N ALA A 322 -4.47 48.86 -6.17
CA ALA A 322 -4.03 47.72 -6.99
C ALA A 322 -2.58 47.32 -6.69
N GLU A 323 -1.68 48.31 -6.54
CA GLU A 323 -0.30 48.09 -6.11
C GLU A 323 -0.24 47.47 -4.71
N THR A 324 -0.99 48.05 -3.76
CA THR A 324 -1.10 47.55 -2.38
C THR A 324 -1.56 46.09 -2.35
N MET A 325 -2.62 45.76 -3.09
CA MET A 325 -3.14 44.39 -3.21
C MET A 325 -2.09 43.42 -3.77
N THR A 326 -1.31 43.85 -4.76
CA THR A 326 -0.23 43.06 -5.38
C THR A 326 0.88 42.75 -4.37
N LEU A 327 1.31 43.76 -3.60
CA LEU A 327 2.33 43.59 -2.55
C LEU A 327 1.84 42.69 -1.41
N LEU A 328 0.59 42.85 -0.98
CA LEU A 328 -0.03 42.00 0.04
C LEU A 328 -0.12 40.54 -0.42
N LEU A 329 -0.50 40.31 -1.68
CA LEU A 329 -0.58 38.97 -2.26
C LEU A 329 0.81 38.31 -2.34
N SER A 330 1.84 39.07 -2.77
CA SER A 330 3.24 38.62 -2.76
C SER A 330 3.71 38.24 -1.35
N LYS A 331 3.40 39.08 -0.36
CA LYS A 331 3.70 38.81 1.05
C LYS A 331 3.00 37.54 1.54
N LEU A 332 1.71 37.36 1.24
CA LEU A 332 0.92 36.18 1.60
C LEU A 332 1.50 34.89 0.99
N PHE A 333 1.84 34.91 -0.31
CA PHE A 333 2.45 33.75 -0.98
C PHE A 333 3.78 33.36 -0.37
N ARG A 334 4.64 34.34 -0.05
CA ARG A 334 5.91 34.08 0.60
C ARG A 334 5.73 33.34 1.94
N TYR A 335 4.68 33.63 2.71
CA TYR A 335 4.38 32.88 3.93
C TYR A 335 3.84 31.47 3.66
N SER A 336 3.03 31.30 2.61
CA SER A 336 2.45 29.99 2.23
C SER A 336 3.49 29.03 1.60
N THR A 337 4.46 29.55 0.84
CA THR A 337 5.45 28.76 0.12
C THR A 337 6.83 28.71 0.78
N GLY A 338 7.14 29.64 1.69
CA GLY A 338 8.51 29.94 2.12
C GLY A 338 8.94 29.40 3.48
N ARG A 339 8.40 28.29 4.00
CA ARG A 339 8.85 27.70 5.27
C ARG A 339 9.25 26.23 5.13
N ASP A 340 10.40 25.90 5.73
CA ASP A 340 11.01 24.57 5.81
C ASP A 340 10.14 23.57 6.60
N GLY A 341 9.00 23.14 6.07
CA GLY A 341 8.24 21.96 6.51
C GLY A 341 7.91 21.81 8.01
N GLY A 342 8.18 22.82 8.84
CA GLY A 342 8.12 22.74 10.29
C GLY A 342 6.70 22.67 10.78
N LEU A 343 6.44 21.85 11.80
CA LEU A 343 5.10 21.68 12.35
C LEU A 343 4.61 22.90 13.16
N PHE A 344 5.55 23.72 13.67
CA PHE A 344 5.29 24.85 14.56
C PHE A 344 5.76 26.18 13.98
N THR A 345 5.18 27.28 14.46
CA THR A 345 5.60 28.66 14.21
C THR A 345 5.29 29.53 15.41
N THR A 346 5.85 30.74 15.46
CA THR A 346 5.51 31.71 16.51
C THR A 346 4.11 32.27 16.30
N LEU A 347 3.43 32.61 17.39
CA LEU A 347 2.12 33.27 17.32
C LEU A 347 2.20 34.58 16.52
N ALA A 348 3.28 35.35 16.65
CA ALA A 348 3.49 36.56 15.84
C ALA A 348 3.45 36.28 14.33
N ASN A 349 4.08 35.20 13.90
CA ASN A 349 4.14 34.81 12.50
C ASN A 349 2.75 34.38 11.98
N GLU A 350 1.99 33.64 12.78
CA GLU A 350 0.62 33.25 12.43
C GLU A 350 -0.29 34.49 12.34
N LEU A 351 -0.19 35.42 13.30
CA LEU A 351 -0.96 36.67 13.29
C LEU A 351 -0.59 37.59 12.15
N GLU A 352 0.68 37.67 11.77
CA GLU A 352 1.11 38.48 10.63
C GLU A 352 0.52 37.94 9.31
N MET A 353 0.51 36.60 9.16
CA MET A 353 -0.13 35.94 8.02
C MET A 353 -1.64 36.22 7.98
N VAL A 354 -2.33 36.08 9.12
CA VAL A 354 -3.76 36.38 9.25
C VAL A 354 -4.07 37.85 8.98
N ARG A 355 -3.25 38.78 9.49
CA ARG A 355 -3.38 40.22 9.21
C ARG A 355 -3.21 40.50 7.72
N THR A 356 -2.20 39.91 7.09
CA THR A 356 -1.98 40.06 5.63
C THR A 356 -3.18 39.55 4.85
N TYR A 357 -3.72 38.39 5.23
CA TYR A 357 -4.92 37.81 4.61
C TYR A 357 -6.15 38.73 4.75
N LEU A 358 -6.41 39.26 5.95
CA LEU A 358 -7.51 40.18 6.20
C LEU A 358 -7.36 41.50 5.44
N GLN A 359 -6.14 42.01 5.27
CA GLN A 359 -5.88 43.20 4.46
C GLN A 359 -6.20 42.97 2.98
N VAL A 360 -5.85 41.80 2.42
CA VAL A 360 -6.23 41.43 1.05
C VAL A 360 -7.75 41.41 0.89
N GLU A 361 -8.46 40.81 1.85
CA GLU A 361 -9.93 40.77 1.83
C GLU A 361 -10.57 42.14 2.10
N GLN A 362 -9.95 43.00 2.92
CA GLN A 362 -10.42 44.36 3.15
C GLN A 362 -10.33 45.22 1.89
N VAL A 363 -9.26 45.10 1.10
CA VAL A 363 -9.18 45.78 -0.21
C VAL A 363 -10.31 45.33 -1.14
N ARG A 364 -10.68 44.04 -1.11
CA ARG A 364 -11.75 43.48 -1.93
C ARG A 364 -13.16 43.87 -1.47
N PHE A 365 -13.41 43.91 -0.15
CA PHE A 365 -14.72 44.25 0.42
C PHE A 365 -14.88 45.76 0.69
N GLY A 366 -13.81 46.55 0.56
CA GLY A 366 -13.79 47.98 0.84
C GLY A 366 -14.15 48.28 2.30
N ASP A 367 -14.87 49.38 2.51
CA ASP A 367 -15.28 49.83 3.84
C ASP A 367 -16.26 48.88 4.55
N ARG A 368 -16.77 47.86 3.84
CA ARG A 368 -17.70 46.86 4.41
C ARG A 368 -17.03 45.84 5.31
N LEU A 369 -15.69 45.73 5.32
CA LEU A 369 -14.98 44.80 6.20
C LEU A 369 -14.08 45.56 7.16
N ALA A 370 -14.43 45.52 8.44
CA ALA A 370 -13.57 45.95 9.54
C ALA A 370 -12.98 44.73 10.25
N PHE A 371 -11.73 44.83 10.68
CA PHE A 371 -11.14 43.80 11.52
C PHE A 371 -10.26 44.38 12.63
N GLU A 372 -10.18 43.65 13.74
CA GLU A 372 -9.41 44.00 14.93
C GLU A 372 -8.64 42.76 15.42
N ILE A 373 -7.41 42.95 15.86
CA ILE A 373 -6.57 41.87 16.41
C ILE A 373 -6.11 42.31 17.79
N ASP A 374 -6.69 41.71 18.81
CA ASP A 374 -6.42 41.96 20.21
C ASP A 374 -5.55 40.85 20.77
N GLY A 375 -4.35 41.18 21.23
CA GLY A 375 -3.45 40.21 21.83
C GLY A 375 -2.31 40.85 22.60
N ASN A 376 -1.87 40.17 23.66
CA ASN A 376 -0.74 40.63 24.48
C ASN A 376 0.59 40.42 23.73
N PRO A 377 1.40 41.47 23.50
CA PRO A 377 2.69 41.33 22.82
C PRO A 377 3.66 40.33 23.47
N SER A 378 3.50 40.03 24.77
CA SER A 378 4.32 39.03 25.47
C SER A 378 4.14 37.60 24.93
N LEU A 379 3.01 37.31 24.28
CA LEU A 379 2.69 35.98 23.74
C LEU A 379 3.20 35.77 22.32
N ASN A 380 3.79 36.79 21.69
CA ASN A 380 4.22 36.76 20.30
C ASN A 380 5.28 35.68 20.00
N THR A 381 6.07 35.28 20.99
CA THR A 381 7.13 34.28 20.86
C THR A 381 6.65 32.84 21.08
N VAL A 382 5.42 32.65 21.56
CA VAL A 382 4.85 31.33 21.84
C VAL A 382 4.77 30.50 20.57
N GLN A 383 5.24 29.26 20.63
CA GLN A 383 5.17 28.32 19.51
C GLN A 383 3.80 27.63 19.47
N ILE A 384 3.12 27.76 18.34
CA ILE A 384 1.86 27.11 18.03
C ILE A 384 1.97 26.33 16.71
N PRO A 385 1.15 25.30 16.49
CA PRO A 385 1.06 24.67 15.18
C PRO A 385 0.71 25.70 14.10
N GLN A 386 1.33 25.56 12.93
CA GLN A 386 1.05 26.46 11.80
C GLN A 386 -0.41 26.36 11.33
N PHE A 387 -0.98 27.43 10.78
CA PHE A 387 -2.32 27.41 10.14
C PHE A 387 -3.46 27.03 11.09
N LEU A 388 -3.46 27.55 12.32
CA LEU A 388 -4.58 27.40 13.26
C LEU A 388 -5.62 28.51 13.09
N LEU A 389 -5.17 29.76 12.93
CA LEU A 389 -6.06 30.92 12.88
C LEU A 389 -6.56 31.20 11.47
N GLN A 390 -5.70 31.02 10.47
CA GLN A 390 -6.07 31.30 9.07
C GLN A 390 -7.35 30.57 8.62
N PRO A 391 -7.52 29.25 8.80
CA PRO A 391 -8.73 28.57 8.33
C PRO A 391 -10.00 29.04 9.07
N LEU A 392 -9.87 29.50 10.32
CA LEU A 392 -11.00 30.07 11.08
C LEU A 392 -11.41 31.43 10.50
N VAL A 393 -10.44 32.26 10.16
CA VAL A 393 -10.69 33.57 9.54
C VAL A 393 -11.26 33.42 8.13
N GLU A 394 -10.75 32.48 7.34
CA GLU A 394 -11.33 32.13 6.03
C GLU A 394 -12.80 31.71 6.15
N ASN A 395 -13.12 30.90 7.16
CA ASN A 395 -14.49 30.49 7.44
C ASN A 395 -15.37 31.68 7.87
N ALA A 396 -14.86 32.58 8.71
CA ALA A 396 -15.57 33.79 9.14
C ALA A 396 -15.93 34.69 7.94
N ILE A 397 -15.02 34.87 6.98
CA ILE A 397 -15.29 35.65 5.76
C ILE A 397 -16.29 34.93 4.85
N LYS A 398 -16.06 33.64 4.58
CA LYS A 398 -16.85 32.88 3.60
C LYS A 398 -18.28 32.61 4.08
N HIS A 399 -18.44 32.28 5.36
CA HIS A 399 -19.73 31.86 5.92
C HIS A 399 -20.40 32.93 6.79
N GLY A 400 -19.62 33.83 7.39
CA GLY A 400 -20.13 34.96 8.16
C GLY A 400 -20.38 36.17 7.27
N ILE A 401 -19.31 36.80 6.77
CA ILE A 401 -19.38 38.11 6.11
C ILE A 401 -20.01 38.04 4.71
N SER A 402 -19.63 37.06 3.89
CA SER A 402 -20.08 36.96 2.49
C SER A 402 -21.58 36.72 2.34
N LYS A 403 -22.26 36.22 3.39
CA LYS A 403 -23.70 35.96 3.40
C LYS A 403 -24.52 37.14 3.93
N ARG A 404 -23.87 38.23 4.33
CA ARG A 404 -24.49 39.38 4.99
C ARG A 404 -24.51 40.59 4.04
N ALA A 405 -25.62 41.31 4.04
CA ALA A 405 -25.76 42.53 3.22
C ALA A 405 -25.13 43.77 3.87
N GLY A 406 -25.05 43.82 5.21
CA GLY A 406 -24.45 44.95 5.96
C GLY A 406 -22.93 44.81 6.17
N ASP A 407 -22.40 45.69 7.03
CA ASP A 407 -20.97 45.71 7.38
C ASP A 407 -20.56 44.46 8.16
N GLY A 408 -19.41 43.93 7.81
CA GLY A 408 -18.75 42.79 8.40
C GLY A 408 -17.68 43.22 9.39
N CYS A 409 -17.64 42.55 10.54
CA CYS A 409 -16.62 42.74 11.55
C CYS A 409 -16.01 41.38 11.91
N ILE A 410 -14.67 41.30 11.89
CA ILE A 410 -13.91 40.14 12.36
C ILE A 410 -12.99 40.59 13.50
N ARG A 411 -13.10 39.97 14.67
CA ARG A 411 -12.19 40.24 15.79
C ARG A 411 -11.41 38.97 16.12
N ILE A 412 -10.09 39.08 16.20
CA ILE A 412 -9.21 38.00 16.63
C ILE A 412 -8.76 38.32 18.05
N GLY A 413 -9.08 37.45 19.00
CA GLY A 413 -8.69 37.59 20.40
C GLY A 413 -7.61 36.58 20.78
N ILE A 414 -6.62 37.03 21.54
CA ILE A 414 -5.61 36.19 22.16
C ILE A 414 -5.63 36.48 23.64
N GLN A 415 -6.12 35.50 24.41
CA GLN A 415 -6.30 35.64 25.84
C GLN A 415 -5.41 34.65 26.58
N ASP A 416 -4.72 35.17 27.59
CA ASP A 416 -3.89 34.41 28.51
C ASP A 416 -4.72 34.10 29.76
N GLU A 417 -5.33 32.92 29.84
CA GLU A 417 -6.12 32.49 31.00
C GLU A 417 -5.31 31.49 31.82
N ASP A 418 -5.30 31.57 33.15
CA ASP A 418 -4.49 30.78 34.10
C ASP A 418 -3.61 29.66 33.49
N ASP A 419 -4.21 28.53 33.12
CA ASP A 419 -3.54 27.33 32.58
C ASP A 419 -3.65 27.15 31.03
N TRP A 420 -4.38 28.04 30.35
CA TRP A 420 -4.75 27.90 28.94
C TRP A 420 -4.47 29.18 28.12
N LEU A 421 -3.93 29.00 26.93
CA LEU A 421 -3.93 30.01 25.89
C LEU A 421 -5.21 29.86 25.06
N CYS A 422 -6.03 30.92 25.02
CA CYS A 422 -7.24 30.97 24.21
C CYS A 422 -6.99 31.82 22.96
N LEU A 423 -7.22 31.24 21.79
CA LEU A 423 -7.20 31.90 20.49
C LEU A 423 -8.63 31.94 19.96
N SER A 424 -9.23 33.13 19.87
CA SER A 424 -10.61 33.29 19.43
C SER A 424 -10.71 34.04 18.11
N VAL A 425 -11.67 33.63 17.27
CA VAL A 425 -12.06 34.34 16.06
C VAL A 425 -13.56 34.61 16.12
N HIS A 426 -13.90 35.89 16.26
CA HIS A 426 -15.25 36.41 16.30
C HIS A 426 -15.66 36.97 14.93
N ASP A 427 -16.92 36.74 14.57
CA ASP A 427 -17.55 37.39 13.41
C ASP A 427 -19.00 37.81 13.73
N ASN A 428 -19.48 38.86 13.08
CA ASN A 428 -20.84 39.37 13.24
C ASN A 428 -21.87 38.75 12.26
N GLY A 429 -21.55 37.60 11.67
CA GLY A 429 -22.42 36.82 10.81
C GLY A 429 -23.49 36.01 11.56
N PRO A 430 -24.30 35.20 10.85
CA PRO A 430 -25.35 34.40 11.48
C PRO A 430 -24.79 33.39 12.50
N ALA A 431 -25.54 33.13 13.57
CA ALA A 431 -25.16 32.18 14.63
C ALA A 431 -24.88 30.76 14.09
N PHE A 432 -24.06 30.00 14.80
CA PHE A 432 -23.79 28.60 14.47
C PHE A 432 -25.07 27.77 14.69
N THR A 433 -25.47 26.98 13.70
CA THR A 433 -26.74 26.21 13.67
C THR A 433 -26.73 24.93 14.52
N GLY A 434 -25.86 24.83 15.53
CA GLY A 434 -25.88 23.76 16.53
C GLY A 434 -25.22 22.42 16.16
N GLU A 435 -24.88 22.17 14.89
CA GLU A 435 -24.08 21.01 14.51
C GLU A 435 -22.65 21.42 14.13
N MET A 436 -21.67 20.86 14.85
CA MET A 436 -20.22 21.00 14.61
C MET A 436 -19.77 20.25 13.33
N GLY A 437 -20.59 20.29 12.27
CA GLY A 437 -20.45 19.48 11.06
C GLY A 437 -20.13 20.24 9.77
N GLY A 438 -20.10 21.58 9.79
CA GLY A 438 -20.30 22.37 8.57
C GLY A 438 -19.10 22.66 7.66
N GLY A 439 -17.85 22.32 8.02
CA GLY A 439 -16.71 22.71 7.18
C GLY A 439 -15.45 21.86 7.35
N TYR A 440 -14.83 21.51 6.22
CA TYR A 440 -13.56 20.75 6.14
C TYR A 440 -12.43 21.38 6.98
N GLY A 441 -12.39 22.72 7.06
CA GLY A 441 -11.35 23.45 7.81
C GLY A 441 -11.40 23.24 9.33
N LEU A 442 -12.57 23.24 9.95
CA LEU A 442 -12.69 23.12 11.41
C LEU A 442 -12.36 21.69 11.90
N ARG A 443 -12.76 20.67 11.11
CA ARG A 443 -12.42 19.27 11.38
C ARG A 443 -10.92 19.01 11.25
N SER A 444 -10.28 19.57 10.22
CA SER A 444 -8.83 19.49 10.03
C SER A 444 -8.06 20.10 11.21
N ILE A 445 -8.52 21.23 11.74
CA ILE A 445 -7.94 21.84 12.96
C ILE A 445 -8.12 20.91 14.17
N GLN A 446 -9.32 20.36 14.39
CA GLN A 446 -9.58 19.45 15.51
C GLN A 446 -8.71 18.18 15.46
N GLU A 447 -8.59 17.55 14.28
CA GLU A 447 -7.73 16.37 14.08
C GLU A 447 -6.26 16.71 14.32
N LYS A 448 -5.79 17.85 13.79
CA LYS A 448 -4.43 18.35 13.98
C LYS A 448 -4.12 18.57 15.46
N LEU A 449 -5.02 19.23 16.19
CA LEU A 449 -4.86 19.47 17.63
C LEU A 449 -4.90 18.17 18.42
N ARG A 450 -5.78 17.23 18.08
CA ARG A 450 -5.84 15.91 18.72
C ARG A 450 -4.56 15.10 18.52
N LEU A 451 -3.94 15.17 17.34
CA LEU A 451 -2.67 14.48 17.06
C LEU A 451 -1.48 15.09 17.81
N LEU A 452 -1.44 16.42 17.94
CA LEU A 452 -0.29 17.14 18.53
C LEU A 452 -0.40 17.28 20.06
N TYR A 453 -1.62 17.48 20.58
CA TYR A 453 -1.86 17.81 21.99
C TYR A 453 -2.76 16.80 22.72
N GLY A 454 -3.42 15.87 22.03
CA GLY A 454 -4.35 14.94 22.66
C GLY A 454 -5.50 15.67 23.34
N ASP A 455 -5.69 15.46 24.64
CA ASP A 455 -6.72 16.11 25.46
C ASP A 455 -6.27 17.49 26.00
N ASP A 456 -5.02 17.91 25.77
CA ASP A 456 -4.47 19.21 26.18
C ASP A 456 -4.77 20.33 25.17
N ALA A 457 -5.68 20.10 24.22
CA ALA A 457 -6.22 21.11 23.31
C ALA A 457 -7.70 20.83 23.00
N ARG A 458 -8.50 21.89 22.85
CA ARG A 458 -9.91 21.77 22.44
C ARG A 458 -10.36 22.93 21.56
N VAL A 459 -11.39 22.69 20.75
CA VAL A 459 -12.02 23.68 19.89
C VAL A 459 -13.49 23.80 20.28
N GLU A 460 -13.95 25.02 20.52
CA GLU A 460 -15.31 25.32 20.96
C GLU A 460 -15.96 26.34 20.03
N LEU A 461 -17.26 26.15 19.79
CA LEU A 461 -18.11 27.12 19.10
C LEU A 461 -18.98 27.79 20.14
N GLN A 462 -18.89 29.11 20.23
CA GLN A 462 -19.66 29.92 21.16
C GLN A 462 -20.57 30.86 20.36
N ASN A 463 -21.85 30.91 20.71
CA ASN A 463 -22.81 31.87 20.13
C ASN A 463 -23.08 33.05 21.08
N GLU A 464 -22.99 32.83 22.39
CA GLU A 464 -23.35 33.79 23.46
C GLU A 464 -22.17 33.93 24.43
N PRO A 465 -21.79 35.14 24.90
CA PRO A 465 -22.42 36.45 24.65
C PRO A 465 -22.08 37.06 23.28
N SER A 466 -21.13 36.46 22.56
CA SER A 466 -20.79 36.83 21.18
C SER A 466 -20.41 35.58 20.38
N LYS A 467 -20.67 35.62 19.07
CA LYS A 467 -20.38 34.50 18.16
C LYS A 467 -18.87 34.38 17.92
N GLN A 468 -18.23 33.34 18.42
CA GLN A 468 -16.80 33.10 18.21
C GLN A 468 -16.43 31.62 18.16
N VAL A 469 -15.35 31.33 17.45
CA VAL A 469 -14.66 30.04 17.51
C VAL A 469 -13.46 30.19 18.42
N CYS A 470 -13.34 29.35 19.45
CA CYS A 470 -12.24 29.38 20.40
C CYS A 470 -11.39 28.12 20.27
N ILE A 471 -10.07 28.28 20.15
CA ILE A 471 -9.08 27.23 20.29
C ILE A 471 -8.40 27.42 21.65
N TRP A 472 -8.46 26.39 22.48
CA TRP A 472 -7.83 26.36 23.79
C TRP A 472 -6.60 25.44 23.72
N LEU A 473 -5.44 25.95 24.10
CA LEU A 473 -4.17 25.21 24.17
C LEU A 473 -3.61 25.27 25.59
N LYS A 474 -3.29 24.13 26.19
CA LYS A 474 -2.77 24.10 27.55
C LYS A 474 -1.33 24.62 27.61
N LYS A 475 -1.05 25.60 28.47
CA LYS A 475 0.25 26.29 28.53
C LYS A 475 1.42 25.36 28.84
N SER A 476 1.20 24.35 29.68
CA SER A 476 2.21 23.32 30.02
C SER A 476 2.77 22.55 28.81
N ARG A 477 2.07 22.58 27.67
CA ARG A 477 2.46 21.89 26.42
C ARG A 477 2.95 22.87 25.35
N LEU A 478 2.87 24.18 25.60
CA LEU A 478 3.43 25.20 24.73
C LEU A 478 4.93 25.31 25.04
N THR A 479 5.76 25.00 24.06
CA THR A 479 7.21 25.11 24.20
C THR A 479 7.60 26.59 24.27
N ASN A 480 7.89 27.07 25.48
CA ASN A 480 8.79 28.20 25.64
C ASN A 480 10.20 27.67 25.39
N VAL A 481 10.71 27.88 24.18
CA VAL A 481 12.16 27.82 23.98
C VAL A 481 12.72 29.03 24.71
N GLN A 482 13.33 28.80 25.88
CA GLN A 482 14.24 29.75 26.50
C GLN A 482 15.36 30.13 25.52
#